data_AF-A0A800F7D3-F1
#
_entry.id   AF-A0A800F7D3-F1
#
_cell.length_a   1.000
_cell.length_b   1.000
_cell.length_c   1.000
_cell.angle_alpha   90.00
_cell.angle_beta   90.00
_cell.angle_gamma   90.00
#
_symmetry.space_group_name_H-M   'P 1'
#
loop_
_entity.id
_entity.type
_entity.pdbx_description
1 polymer ?
#
loop_
_entity_poly.entity_id
_entity_poly.type
_entity_poly.pdbx_seq_one_letter_code
_entity_poly.pdbx_strand_id
1 'polypeptide(L)' 'MARIEVEADAIAKLRTPAIRQQVLGQFLEAGFDTVTVDPRGYRQGALNEDLLALDGTHHSGSVPAIAL' A
#
# COMPACT_ATOMS: atom_id res chain seq x y z
N MET A 1 8.65 5.33 8.40
CA MET A 1 8.27 4.96 7.02
C MET A 1 6.77 4.66 6.97
N ALA A 2 6.06 5.16 5.96
CA ALA A 2 4.65 4.87 5.71
C ALA A 2 4.48 4.07 4.40
N ARG A 3 3.54 3.13 4.38
CA ARG A 3 3.11 2.39 3.20
C ARG A 3 1.61 2.58 3.03
N ILE A 4 1.21 3.10 1.88
CA ILE A 4 -0.17 3.41 1.54
C ILE A 4 -0.77 2.22 0.79
N GLU A 5 -1.85 1.69 1.32
CA GLU A 5 -2.71 0.71 0.64
C GLU A 5 -4.03 1.40 0.29
N VAL A 6 -4.38 1.38 -0.99
CA VAL A 6 -5.61 1.99 -1.51
C VAL A 6 -6.20 1.09 -2.58
N GLU A 7 -7.50 1.23 -2.82
CA GLU A 7 -8.16 0.59 -3.95
C GLU A 7 -7.44 0.83 -5.28
N ALA A 8 -7.54 -0.12 -6.20
CA ALA A 8 -6.78 -0.08 -7.46
C ALA A 8 -7.05 1.18 -8.30
N ASP A 9 -8.27 1.70 -8.28
CA ASP A 9 -8.65 2.93 -8.97
C ASP A 9 -7.99 4.18 -8.34
N ALA A 10 -7.74 4.14 -7.04
CA ALA A 10 -7.05 5.20 -6.31
C ALA A 10 -5.53 5.19 -6.57
N ILE A 11 -4.92 4.06 -6.92
CA ILE A 11 -3.51 4.01 -7.35
C ILE A 11 -3.28 4.91 -8.56
N ALA A 12 -4.19 4.89 -9.54
CA ALA A 12 -4.11 5.76 -10.71
C ALA A 12 -4.22 7.24 -10.32
N LYS A 13 -5.12 7.58 -9.40
CA LYS A 13 -5.30 8.95 -8.88
C LYS A 13 -4.05 9.46 -8.16
N LEU A 14 -3.36 8.61 -7.41
CA LEU A 14 -2.09 8.95 -6.73
C LEU A 14 -0.95 9.28 -7.70
N ARG A 15 -1.05 8.93 -8.99
CA ARG A 15 -0.08 9.31 -10.02
C ARG A 15 -0.28 10.74 -10.52
N THR A 16 -1.46 11.33 -10.31
CA THR A 16 -1.72 12.73 -10.65
C THR A 16 -0.83 13.63 -9.78
N PRO A 17 -0.03 14.55 -10.36
CA PRO A 17 0.93 15.34 -9.58
C PRO A 17 0.31 16.11 -8.41
N ALA A 18 -0.86 16.72 -8.62
CA ALA A 18 -1.54 17.48 -7.57
C ALA A 18 -1.95 16.59 -6.38
N ILE A 19 -2.56 15.44 -6.65
CA ILE A 19 -2.96 14.48 -5.61
C ILE A 19 -1.72 13.92 -4.91
N ARG A 20 -0.70 13.54 -5.68
CA ARG A 20 0.56 13.03 -5.13
C ARG A 20 1.21 14.01 -4.17
N GLN A 21 1.30 15.29 -4.56
CA GLN A 21 1.89 16.34 -3.73
C GLN A 21 1.08 16.59 -2.46
N GLN A 22 -0.25 16.64 -2.57
CA GLN A 22 -1.13 16.80 -1.42
C GLN A 22 -0.96 15.66 -0.41
N VAL A 23 -1.02 14.41 -0.88
CA VAL A 23 -0.89 13.22 -0.03
C VAL A 23 0.50 13.18 0.58
N LEU A 24 1.55 13.34 -0.21
CA LEU A 24 2.93 13.30 0.28
C LEU A 24 3.18 14.39 1.34
N GLY A 25 2.68 15.61 1.12
CA GLY A 25 2.80 16.71 2.08
C GLY A 25 2.24 16.35 3.45
N GLN A 26 1.03 15.77 3.50
CA GLN A 26 0.40 15.37 4.76
C GLN A 26 1.21 14.29 5.51
N PHE A 27 1.79 13.31 4.80
CA PHE A 27 2.63 12.30 5.43
C PHE A 27 3.98 12.87 5.90
N LEU A 28 4.58 13.80 5.14
CA LEU A 28 5.82 14.48 5.56
C LEU A 28 5.56 15.35 6.81
N GLU A 29 4.46 16.09 6.84
CA GLU A 29 4.03 16.87 8.01
C GLU A 29 3.76 16.00 9.24
N ALA A 30 3.29 14.77 9.03
CA ALA A 30 3.13 13.77 10.09
C ALA A 30 4.46 13.13 10.55
N GLY A 31 5.60 13.49 9.96
CA GLY A 31 6.93 13.05 10.37
C GLY A 31 7.45 11.77 9.70
N PHE A 32 6.86 11.35 8.57
CA PHE A 32 7.36 10.20 7.83
C PHE A 32 8.45 10.60 6.83
N ASP A 33 9.66 10.06 6.96
CA ASP A 33 10.76 10.34 6.02
C ASP A 33 10.61 9.68 4.64
N THR A 34 9.76 8.66 4.54
CA THR A 34 9.57 7.88 3.32
C THR A 34 8.14 7.37 3.26
N VAL A 35 7.52 7.54 2.09
CA VAL A 35 6.14 7.15 1.79
C VAL A 35 6.12 6.34 0.51
N THR A 36 5.58 5.12 0.56
CA THR A 36 5.45 4.24 -0.60
C THR A 36 3.99 3.86 -0.83
N VAL A 37 3.64 3.45 -2.05
CA VAL A 37 2.32 2.91 -2.38
C VAL A 37 2.48 1.43 -2.67
N ASP A 38 1.63 0.58 -2.09
CA ASP A 38 1.59 -0.85 -2.46
C ASP A 38 1.05 -0.99 -3.89
N PRO A 39 1.84 -1.50 -4.85
CA PRO A 39 1.34 -1.72 -6.21
C PRO A 39 0.21 -2.76 -6.27
N ARG A 40 0.05 -3.61 -5.24
CA ARG A 40 -1.05 -4.57 -5.13
C ARG A 40 -2.36 -3.91 -4.69
N GLY A 41 -2.32 -2.67 -4.20
CA GLY A 41 -3.46 -1.98 -3.63
C GLY A 41 -3.94 -2.58 -2.30
N TYR A 42 -5.04 -2.04 -1.81
CA TYR A 42 -5.74 -2.52 -0.63
C TYR A 42 -6.41 -3.86 -0.93
N ARG A 43 -6.22 -4.84 -0.03
CA ARG A 43 -6.88 -6.14 -0.08
C ARG A 43 -7.53 -6.40 1.26
N GLN A 44 -8.86 -6.42 1.26
CA GLN A 44 -9.63 -6.79 2.45
C GLN A 44 -9.29 -8.23 2.86
N GLY A 45 -8.76 -8.42 4.08
CA GLY A 45 -8.42 -9.73 4.61
C GLY A 45 -6.94 -10.08 4.66
N ALA A 46 -6.01 -9.20 4.25
CA ALA A 46 -4.57 -9.48 4.35
C ALA A 46 -4.08 -9.76 5.80
N LEU A 47 -4.68 -9.10 6.80
CA LEU A 47 -4.43 -9.42 8.22
C LEU A 47 -5.03 -10.78 8.64
N ASN A 48 -6.07 -11.24 7.96
CA ASN A 48 -6.68 -12.55 8.19
C ASN A 48 -5.96 -13.65 7.40
N GLU A 49 -5.22 -13.33 6.33
CA GLU A 49 -4.42 -14.31 5.59
C GLU A 49 -3.27 -14.87 6.46
N ASP A 50 -2.60 -14.04 7.26
CA ASP A 50 -1.60 -14.52 8.22
C ASP A 50 -2.24 -15.36 9.34
N LEU A 51 -3.45 -15.00 9.77
CA LEU A 51 -4.24 -15.79 10.72
C LEU A 51 -4.67 -17.15 10.11
N LEU A 52 -5.03 -17.18 8.83
CA LEU A 52 -5.38 -18.38 8.06
C LEU A 52 -4.15 -19.24 7.68
N ALA A 53 -2.98 -18.62 7.56
CA ALA A 53 -1.71 -19.32 7.32
C ALA A 53 -1.23 -20.06 8.58
N LEU A 54 -1.50 -19.50 9.77
CA LEU A 54 -1.33 -20.20 11.05
C LEU A 54 -2.36 -21.34 11.21
N ASP A 55 -3.51 -21.25 10.53
CA ASP A 55 -4.58 -22.27 10.47
C ASP A 55 -4.43 -23.27 9.30
N GLY A 56 -3.29 -23.26 8.59
CA GLY A 56 -2.87 -24.33 7.69
C GLY A 56 -3.44 -24.34 6.27
N THR A 57 -4.11 -23.29 5.80
CA THR A 57 -4.64 -23.24 4.42
C THR A 57 -3.81 -22.31 3.52
N HIS A 58 -2.96 -22.89 2.68
CA HIS A 58 -2.08 -22.21 1.72
C HIS A 58 -2.83 -21.47 0.60
N HIS A 59 -2.45 -20.21 0.32
CA HIS A 59 -2.42 -19.69 -1.05
C HIS A 59 -1.23 -18.76 -1.29
N SER A 60 -0.41 -19.11 -2.27
CA SER A 60 0.91 -18.55 -2.57
C SER A 60 0.84 -17.42 -3.61
N GLY A 61 1.62 -16.34 -3.41
CA GLY A 61 1.93 -15.38 -4.48
C GLY A 61 2.49 -14.05 -3.99
N SER A 62 3.81 -13.94 -3.84
CA SER A 62 4.48 -12.66 -3.55
C SER A 62 5.18 -12.10 -4.80
N VAL A 63 4.73 -10.93 -5.25
CA VAL A 63 5.27 -10.13 -6.37
C VAL A 63 6.11 -8.96 -5.82
N PRO A 64 7.30 -8.63 -6.36
CA PRO A 64 8.16 -7.58 -5.80
C PRO A 64 7.57 -6.17 -5.97
N ALA A 65 7.77 -5.31 -4.98
CA ALA A 65 7.38 -3.90 -5.02
C ALA A 65 8.39 -3.07 -5.85
N ILE A 66 7.88 -2.10 -6.61
CA ILE A 66 8.68 -1.18 -7.44
C ILE A 66 8.73 0.19 -6.74
N ALA A 67 9.94 0.73 -6.57
CA ALA A 67 10.16 2.08 -6.08
C ALA A 67 9.86 3.11 -7.18
N LEU A 68 9.22 4.23 -6.80
CA LEU A 68 8.99 5.40 -7.66
C LEU A 68 10.21 6.33 -7.66
#